data_AF-A0A843I543-F1
#
_entry.id   AF-A0A843I543-F1
#
_cell.length_a   1.000
_cell.length_b   1.000
_cell.length_c   1.000
_cell.angle_alpha   90.00
_cell.angle_beta   90.00
_cell.angle_gamma   90.00
#
_symmetry.space_group_name_H-M   'P 1'
#
loop_
_entity.id
_entity.type
_entity.pdbx_description
1 polymer ?
#
loop_
_entity_poly.entity_id
_entity_poly.type
_entity_poly.pdbx_seq_one_letter_code
_entity_poly.pdbx_strand_id
1 'polypeptide(L)'
;MCTHCGFCLETCPTYTVLRNEVHSPRGRIEAIRAGIDSPAFDTCMYCRLCETACPAGVRYGEIIIPYRKPNVKESIVNKVLENPKSLTSFLRIAKNLNIEEAKRFKEFTEGLEISEPLENDEKEYDIILFPGCMESVLARKTVEKAYRFLSKFFKVRIVNGCCGFSRFSTGDVEGARKLALKLKDKVGNKPVITLQSNCASFMKDYQSYFGINIEAYDFA
;
A
#
# COMPACT_ATOMS: atom_id res chain seq x y z
N MET A 1 9.63 -8.40 23.39
CA MET A 1 9.56 -7.05 24.00
C MET A 1 10.81 -6.26 23.57
N CYS A 2 10.72 -4.96 23.28
CA CYS A 2 11.88 -4.14 22.86
C CYS A 2 12.96 -4.11 23.95
N THR A 3 14.24 -4.29 23.55
CA THR A 3 15.42 -4.33 24.43
C THR A 3 16.29 -3.07 24.39
N HIS A 4 15.81 -2.00 23.75
CA HIS A 4 16.50 -0.70 23.64
C HIS A 4 17.88 -0.72 22.95
N CYS A 5 18.23 -1.78 22.23
CA CYS A 5 19.52 -1.95 21.54
C CYS A 5 19.81 -0.94 20.40
N GLY A 6 18.81 -0.25 19.86
CA GLY A 6 19.01 0.83 18.89
C GLY A 6 19.20 0.43 17.41
N PHE A 7 19.24 -0.87 17.07
CA PHE A 7 19.37 -1.32 15.67
C PHE A 7 18.28 -0.79 14.72
N CYS A 8 17.10 -0.48 15.25
CA CYS A 8 16.00 0.09 14.46
C CYS A 8 16.23 1.55 14.03
N LEU A 9 17.19 2.27 14.63
CA LEU A 9 17.38 3.71 14.43
C LEU A 9 17.86 4.02 13.01
N GLU A 10 19.04 3.53 12.62
CA GLU A 10 19.65 3.81 11.31
C GLU A 10 18.90 3.17 10.14
N THR A 11 18.05 2.18 10.40
CA THR A 11 17.16 1.58 9.40
C THR A 11 15.86 2.38 9.19
N CYS A 12 15.49 3.26 10.13
CA CYS A 12 14.24 4.02 10.03
C CYS A 12 14.43 5.28 9.18
N PRO A 13 13.75 5.41 8.03
CA PRO A 13 13.93 6.56 7.15
C PRO A 13 13.52 7.89 7.80
N THR A 14 12.51 7.88 8.68
CA THR A 14 12.12 9.09 9.41
C THR A 14 13.22 9.57 10.35
N TYR A 15 13.88 8.65 11.05
CA TYR A 15 14.95 8.99 11.98
C TYR A 15 16.22 9.43 11.26
N THR A 16 16.60 8.77 10.16
CA THR A 16 17.82 9.14 9.44
C THR A 16 17.76 10.55 8.85
N VAL A 17 16.57 11.01 8.47
CA VAL A 17 16.33 12.39 7.98
C VAL A 17 16.24 13.38 9.14
N LEU A 18 15.40 13.12 10.15
CA LEU A 18 15.12 14.10 11.20
C LEU A 18 16.19 14.12 12.31
N ARG A 19 16.94 13.04 12.47
CA ARG A 19 17.89 12.78 13.57
C ARG A 19 17.30 13.07 14.96
N ASN A 20 15.98 12.89 15.09
CA ASN A 20 15.23 13.06 16.31
C ASN A 20 14.66 11.71 16.75
N GLU A 21 15.10 11.22 17.90
CA GLU A 21 14.74 9.90 18.38
C GLU A 21 13.23 9.74 18.66
N VAL A 22 12.51 10.82 18.96
CA VAL A 22 11.05 10.82 19.10
C VAL A 22 10.37 10.23 17.85
N HIS A 23 10.93 10.51 16.67
CA HIS A 23 10.45 10.00 15.38
C HIS A 23 11.06 8.67 14.95
N SER A 24 11.81 8.00 15.83
CA SER A 24 12.35 6.67 15.57
C SER A 24 11.35 5.56 15.95
N PRO A 25 11.55 4.31 15.50
CA PRO A 25 10.70 3.19 15.92
C PRO A 25 10.74 2.99 17.44
N ARG A 26 11.93 3.15 18.06
CA ARG A 26 12.09 3.08 19.52
C ARG A 26 11.32 4.20 20.21
N GLY A 27 11.51 5.45 19.80
CA GLY A 27 10.81 6.60 20.38
C GLY A 27 9.29 6.48 20.31
N ARG A 28 8.76 5.94 19.20
CA ARG A 28 7.33 5.67 19.06
C ARG A 28 6.84 4.56 20.01
N ILE A 29 7.62 3.49 20.20
CA ILE A 29 7.30 2.46 21.21
C ILE A 29 7.30 3.07 22.62
N GLU A 30 8.24 3.96 22.93
CA GLU A 30 8.27 4.64 24.23
C GLU A 30 7.06 5.56 24.43
N ALA A 31 6.66 6.32 23.41
CA ALA A 31 5.44 7.13 23.45
C ALA A 31 4.20 6.27 23.71
N ILE A 32 4.10 5.11 23.05
CA ILE A 32 3.03 4.13 23.25
C ILE A 32 3.03 3.60 24.69
N ARG A 33 4.20 3.21 25.22
CA ARG A 33 4.35 2.72 26.60
C ARG A 33 3.96 3.77 27.63
N ALA A 34 4.28 5.03 27.36
CA ALA A 34 3.92 6.16 28.20
C ALA A 34 2.45 6.60 28.06
N GLY A 35 1.68 6.03 27.13
CA GLY A 35 0.31 6.43 26.86
C GLY A 35 0.18 7.82 26.23
N ILE A 36 1.22 8.29 25.55
CA ILE A 36 1.28 9.62 24.93
C ILE A 36 0.86 9.52 23.46
N ASP A 37 -0.15 10.30 23.07
CA ASP A 37 -0.48 10.50 21.66
C ASP A 37 0.58 11.41 21.02
N SER A 38 1.43 10.84 20.15
CA SER A 38 2.62 11.51 19.63
C SER A 38 2.48 11.80 18.13
N PRO A 39 2.85 13.01 17.67
CA PRO A 39 2.89 13.32 16.22
C PRO A 39 3.91 12.43 15.48
N ALA A 40 4.81 11.74 16.20
CA ALA A 40 5.71 10.77 15.62
C ALA A 40 4.99 9.60 14.95
N PHE A 41 3.77 9.25 15.35
CA PHE A 41 3.00 8.17 14.74
C PHE A 41 2.68 8.47 13.27
N ASP A 42 2.33 9.71 12.95
CA ASP A 42 1.96 10.14 11.60
C ASP A 42 3.16 10.20 10.65
N THR A 43 4.34 10.51 11.18
CA THR A 43 5.59 10.52 10.41
C THR A 43 6.12 9.12 10.05
N CYS A 44 5.49 8.05 10.56
CA CYS A 44 5.88 6.69 10.24
C CYS A 44 5.42 6.32 8.82
N MET A 45 6.37 5.95 7.95
CA MET A 45 6.08 5.48 6.59
C MET A 45 5.54 4.05 6.52
N TYR A 46 5.43 3.35 7.65
CA TYR A 46 5.00 1.95 7.74
C TYR A 46 5.80 0.98 6.84
N CYS A 47 7.09 1.24 6.58
CA CYS A 47 7.93 0.39 5.73
C CYS A 47 8.39 -0.92 6.40
N ARG A 48 8.22 -1.04 7.73
CA ARG A 48 8.56 -2.22 8.55
C ARG A 48 10.02 -2.69 8.49
N LEU A 49 10.93 -1.93 7.89
CA LEU A 49 12.37 -2.25 7.87
C LEU A 49 12.95 -2.43 9.29
N CYS A 50 12.42 -1.70 10.26
CA CYS A 50 12.80 -1.83 11.67
C CYS A 50 12.50 -3.21 12.28
N GLU A 51 11.54 -3.96 11.75
CA GLU A 51 11.23 -5.33 12.20
C GLU A 51 12.34 -6.28 11.74
N THR A 52 12.75 -6.19 10.47
CA THR A 52 13.85 -6.98 9.90
C THR A 52 15.16 -6.71 10.62
N ALA A 53 15.43 -5.46 10.98
CA ALA A 53 16.63 -5.08 11.72
C ALA A 53 16.60 -5.46 13.21
N CYS A 54 15.44 -5.86 13.76
CA CYS A 54 15.31 -6.08 15.19
C CYS A 54 15.77 -7.48 15.62
N PRO A 55 16.87 -7.63 16.38
CA PRO A 55 17.31 -8.94 16.85
C PRO A 55 16.34 -9.57 17.85
N ALA A 56 15.48 -8.76 18.48
CA ALA A 56 14.46 -9.21 19.42
C ALA A 56 13.12 -9.58 18.74
N GLY A 57 13.04 -9.52 17.41
CA GLY A 57 11.84 -9.90 16.65
C GLY A 57 10.60 -9.04 16.95
N VAL A 58 10.78 -7.75 17.27
CA VAL A 58 9.65 -6.86 17.58
C VAL A 58 8.81 -6.64 16.31
N ARG A 59 7.54 -7.07 16.36
CA ARG A 59 6.54 -6.79 15.32
C ARG A 59 6.00 -5.38 15.46
N TYR A 60 6.81 -4.41 15.06
CA TYR A 60 6.52 -2.99 15.19
C TYR A 60 5.19 -2.57 14.55
N GLY A 61 4.87 -3.13 13.38
CA GLY A 61 3.63 -2.87 12.65
C GLY A 61 2.39 -3.13 13.49
N GLU A 62 2.31 -4.29 14.13
CA GLU A 62 1.18 -4.65 15.02
C GLU A 62 1.05 -3.68 16.20
N ILE A 63 2.18 -3.18 16.71
CA ILE A 63 2.21 -2.27 17.85
C ILE A 63 1.72 -0.87 17.45
N ILE A 64 2.13 -0.35 16.29
CA ILE A 64 1.85 1.04 15.90
C ILE A 64 0.43 1.23 15.36
N ILE A 65 -0.13 0.25 14.65
CA ILE A 65 -1.41 0.40 13.94
C ILE A 65 -2.56 0.90 14.83
N PRO A 66 -2.78 0.37 16.06
CA PRO A 66 -3.85 0.86 16.94
C PRO A 66 -3.72 2.33 17.36
N TYR A 67 -2.53 2.91 17.24
CA TYR A 67 -2.23 4.29 17.62
C TYR A 67 -2.27 5.25 16.43
N ARG A 68 -2.38 4.74 15.20
CA ARG A 68 -2.60 5.56 14.02
C ARG A 68 -4.09 5.84 13.85
N LYS A 69 -4.42 7.08 13.53
CA LYS A 69 -5.81 7.49 13.28
C LYS A 69 -5.86 8.22 11.95
N PRO A 70 -6.58 7.66 10.96
CA PRO A 70 -6.75 8.37 9.69
C PRO A 70 -7.56 9.64 9.95
N ASN A 71 -7.10 10.77 9.41
CA ASN A 71 -7.93 11.98 9.45
C ASN A 71 -9.02 11.93 8.36
N VAL A 72 -9.99 12.85 8.43
CA VAL A 72 -11.12 12.90 7.50
C VAL A 72 -10.64 13.10 6.05
N LYS A 73 -9.64 13.97 5.85
CA LYS A 73 -9.08 14.25 4.52
C LYS A 73 -8.43 13.01 3.92
N GLU A 74 -7.61 12.30 4.68
CA GLU A 74 -7.00 11.03 4.27
C GLU A 74 -8.05 9.97 3.94
N SER A 75 -9.11 9.87 4.75
CA SER A 75 -10.20 8.92 4.51
C SER A 75 -10.93 9.20 3.19
N ILE A 76 -11.11 10.48 2.83
CA ILE A 76 -11.69 10.91 1.56
C ILE A 76 -10.73 10.59 0.40
N VAL A 77 -9.46 10.99 0.52
CA VAL A 77 -8.45 10.72 -0.51
C VAL A 77 -8.32 9.23 -0.78
N ASN A 78 -8.20 8.41 0.26
CA ASN A 78 -8.15 6.95 0.14
C ASN A 78 -9.37 6.38 -0.60
N LYS A 79 -10.56 6.97 -0.41
CA LYS A 79 -11.79 6.53 -1.10
C LYS A 79 -11.75 6.77 -2.60
N VAL A 80 -11.05 7.82 -3.03
CA VAL A 80 -10.80 8.08 -4.46
C VAL A 80 -9.72 7.14 -4.98
N LEU A 81 -8.61 7.00 -4.25
CA LEU A 81 -7.47 6.19 -4.65
C LEU A 81 -7.77 4.68 -4.71
N GLU A 82 -8.72 4.18 -3.92
CA GLU A 82 -9.01 2.74 -3.84
C GLU A 82 -9.80 2.19 -5.05
N ASN A 83 -10.38 3.06 -5.90
CA ASN A 83 -11.12 2.68 -7.09
C ASN A 83 -10.46 3.23 -8.36
N PRO A 84 -9.81 2.39 -9.18
CA PRO A 84 -9.12 2.81 -10.40
C PRO A 84 -9.97 3.66 -11.36
N LYS A 85 -11.24 3.32 -11.59
CA LYS A 85 -12.12 4.07 -12.52
C LYS A 85 -12.47 5.46 -11.98
N SER A 86 -12.73 5.55 -10.67
CA SER A 86 -12.95 6.83 -9.99
C SER A 86 -11.66 7.67 -9.96
N LEU A 87 -10.52 7.03 -9.72
CA LEU A 87 -9.20 7.65 -9.74
C LEU A 87 -8.85 8.23 -11.12
N THR A 88 -9.07 7.49 -12.20
CA THR A 88 -8.86 7.98 -13.58
C THR A 88 -9.70 9.23 -13.85
N SER A 89 -10.99 9.19 -13.48
CA SER A 89 -11.90 10.33 -13.65
C SER A 89 -11.44 11.55 -12.86
N PHE A 90 -11.07 11.35 -11.59
CA PHE A 90 -10.54 12.41 -10.73
C PHE A 90 -9.25 13.01 -11.29
N LEU A 91 -8.28 12.18 -11.69
CA LEU A 91 -7.00 12.62 -12.24
C LEU A 91 -7.15 13.43 -13.53
N ARG A 92 -8.06 13.02 -14.43
CA ARG A 92 -8.34 13.76 -15.67
C ARG A 92 -8.91 15.15 -15.39
N ILE A 93 -9.80 15.27 -14.41
CA ILE A 93 -10.35 16.56 -13.99
C ILE A 93 -9.25 17.41 -13.32
N ALA A 94 -8.55 16.83 -12.35
CA ALA A 94 -7.53 17.51 -11.56
C ALA A 94 -6.35 18.02 -12.43
N LYS A 95 -5.98 17.30 -13.48
CA LYS A 95 -4.94 17.73 -14.45
C LYS A 95 -5.29 19.06 -15.14
N ASN A 96 -6.59 19.36 -15.28
CA ASN A 96 -7.09 20.58 -15.93
C ASN A 96 -7.45 21.69 -14.93
N LEU A 97 -7.37 21.43 -13.62
CA LEU A 97 -7.63 22.43 -12.58
C LEU A 97 -6.33 23.17 -12.22
N ASN A 98 -6.36 24.49 -12.32
CA ASN A 98 -5.20 25.34 -12.06
C ASN A 98 -5.33 26.01 -10.68
N ILE A 99 -5.23 25.22 -9.61
CA ILE A 99 -5.29 25.68 -8.20
C ILE A 99 -3.87 25.59 -7.59
N GLU A 100 -3.55 26.40 -6.59
CA GLU A 100 -2.21 26.46 -5.98
C GLU A 100 -1.79 25.14 -5.31
N GLU A 101 -2.71 24.43 -4.62
CA GLU A 101 -2.45 23.04 -4.17
C GLU A 101 -2.26 22.05 -5.32
N ALA A 102 -2.71 22.38 -6.53
CA ALA A 102 -2.51 21.55 -7.71
C ALA A 102 -1.09 21.69 -8.31
N LYS A 103 -0.25 22.64 -7.87
CA LYS A 103 1.14 22.74 -8.38
C LYS A 103 1.97 21.49 -8.10
N ARG A 104 2.05 21.05 -6.83
CA ARG A 104 2.75 19.81 -6.45
C ARG A 104 2.16 18.58 -7.12
N PHE A 105 0.84 18.57 -7.30
CA PHE A 105 0.16 17.48 -7.97
C PHE A 105 0.43 17.46 -9.48
N LYS A 106 0.50 18.63 -10.10
CA LYS A 106 0.82 18.81 -11.53
C LYS A 106 2.26 18.42 -11.81
N GLU A 107 3.21 18.78 -10.93
CA GLU A 107 4.59 18.30 -10.95
C GLU A 107 4.66 16.77 -10.79
N PHE A 108 3.93 16.19 -9.83
CA PHE A 108 3.90 14.74 -9.63
C PHE A 108 3.29 13.99 -10.83
N THR A 109 2.31 14.59 -11.49
CA THR A 109 1.62 14.00 -12.66
C THR A 109 2.24 14.41 -14.00
N GLU A 110 3.29 15.22 -13.98
CA GLU A 110 3.99 15.66 -15.19
C GLU A 110 4.67 14.46 -15.85
N GLY A 111 4.34 14.21 -17.12
CA GLY A 111 4.82 13.03 -17.85
C GLY A 111 4.09 11.72 -17.53
N LEU A 112 3.14 11.69 -16.59
CA LEU A 112 2.31 10.50 -16.36
C LEU A 112 1.14 10.43 -17.35
N GLU A 113 1.03 9.30 -18.02
CA GLU A 113 -0.06 8.99 -18.95
C GLU A 113 -1.25 8.42 -18.17
N ILE A 114 -2.26 9.25 -17.90
CA ILE A 114 -3.49 8.82 -17.22
C ILE A 114 -4.33 8.02 -18.21
N SER A 115 -4.50 6.73 -17.92
CA SER A 115 -5.18 5.78 -18.79
C SER A 115 -6.31 5.07 -18.07
N GLU A 116 -7.25 4.51 -18.84
CA GLU A 116 -8.20 3.56 -18.28
C GLU A 116 -7.46 2.27 -17.90
N PRO A 117 -7.80 1.65 -16.74
CA PRO A 117 -7.25 0.37 -16.35
C PRO A 117 -7.39 -0.67 -17.45
N LEU A 118 -6.30 -1.37 -17.75
CA LEU A 118 -6.33 -2.49 -18.70
C LEU A 118 -7.19 -3.61 -18.10
N GLU A 119 -8.22 -4.03 -18.83
CA GLU A 119 -9.08 -5.17 -18.49
C GLU A 119 -8.97 -6.20 -19.62
N ASN A 120 -9.16 -7.48 -19.29
CA ASN A 120 -9.32 -8.54 -20.28
C ASN A 120 -10.46 -9.48 -19.87
N ASP A 121 -11.14 -10.03 -20.87
CA ASP A 121 -12.33 -10.88 -20.68
C ASP A 121 -11.98 -12.37 -20.54
N GLU A 122 -10.77 -12.69 -20.09
CA GLU A 122 -10.29 -14.06 -19.96
C GLU A 122 -11.08 -14.81 -18.87
N LYS A 123 -11.85 -15.82 -19.29
CA LYS A 123 -12.69 -16.63 -18.40
C LYS A 123 -11.94 -17.82 -17.83
N GLU A 124 -10.97 -18.35 -18.57
CA GLU A 124 -10.11 -19.46 -18.14
C GLU A 124 -8.68 -18.97 -17.99
N TYR A 125 -8.17 -19.00 -16.76
CA TYR A 125 -6.85 -18.45 -16.45
C TYR A 125 -6.13 -19.27 -15.38
N ASP A 126 -4.82 -19.31 -15.50
CA ASP A 126 -3.92 -20.01 -14.57
C ASP A 126 -3.57 -19.09 -13.40
N ILE A 127 -3.27 -17.82 -13.71
CA ILE A 127 -2.83 -16.80 -12.75
C ILE A 127 -3.56 -15.48 -12.95
N ILE A 128 -3.49 -14.64 -11.92
CA ILE A 128 -4.02 -13.27 -11.94
C ILE A 128 -2.86 -12.28 -11.96
N LEU A 129 -2.90 -11.33 -12.89
CA LEU A 129 -2.09 -10.11 -12.80
C LEU A 129 -2.91 -9.04 -12.07
N PHE A 130 -2.41 -8.60 -10.91
CA PHE A 130 -2.99 -7.55 -10.09
C PHE A 130 -2.09 -6.30 -10.11
N PRO A 131 -2.37 -5.31 -10.98
CA PRO A 131 -1.57 -4.10 -11.05
C PRO A 131 -1.69 -3.22 -9.80
N GLY A 132 -2.79 -3.35 -9.04
CA GLY A 132 -3.10 -2.44 -7.95
C GLY A 132 -3.88 -1.20 -8.42
N CYS A 133 -4.10 -0.26 -7.50
CA CYS A 133 -5.02 0.84 -7.76
C CYS A 133 -4.39 2.02 -8.51
N MET A 134 -3.12 2.35 -8.22
CA MET A 134 -2.40 3.46 -8.84
C MET A 134 -1.77 3.05 -10.17
N GLU A 135 -1.04 1.92 -10.20
CA GLU A 135 -0.30 1.44 -11.37
C GLU A 135 -1.22 1.15 -12.56
N SER A 136 -2.43 0.64 -12.29
CA SER A 136 -3.43 0.37 -13.33
C SER A 136 -3.86 1.63 -14.08
N VAL A 137 -3.73 2.81 -13.47
CA VAL A 137 -4.14 4.09 -14.06
C VAL A 137 -2.95 4.85 -14.64
N LEU A 138 -1.83 4.88 -13.92
CA LEU A 138 -0.70 5.76 -14.20
C LEU A 138 0.42 5.10 -15.02
N ALA A 139 0.44 3.77 -15.11
CA ALA A 139 1.57 3.03 -15.67
C ALA A 139 1.14 1.89 -16.60
N ARG A 140 0.18 2.18 -17.48
CA ARG A 140 -0.38 1.19 -18.42
C ARG A 140 0.66 0.44 -19.24
N LYS A 141 1.71 1.12 -19.72
CA LYS A 141 2.79 0.47 -20.49
C LYS A 141 3.52 -0.60 -19.68
N THR A 142 3.68 -0.40 -18.37
CA THR A 142 4.26 -1.40 -17.46
C THR A 142 3.34 -2.60 -17.35
N VAL A 143 2.03 -2.36 -17.12
CA VAL A 143 1.01 -3.42 -17.03
C VAL A 143 0.93 -4.23 -18.33
N GLU A 144 0.92 -3.58 -19.48
CA GLU A 144 0.88 -4.24 -20.79
C GLU A 144 2.13 -5.10 -21.04
N LYS A 145 3.32 -4.62 -20.67
CA LYS A 145 4.56 -5.40 -20.79
C LYS A 145 4.56 -6.61 -19.86
N ALA A 146 4.12 -6.44 -18.61
CA ALA A 146 4.01 -7.53 -17.65
C ALA A 146 3.01 -8.59 -18.11
N TYR A 147 1.82 -8.16 -18.56
CA TYR A 147 0.82 -9.04 -19.15
C TYR A 147 1.39 -9.82 -20.35
N ARG A 148 1.98 -9.12 -21.33
CA ARG A 148 2.58 -9.77 -22.51
C ARG A 148 3.68 -10.77 -22.16
N PHE A 149 4.46 -10.49 -21.12
CA PHE A 149 5.50 -11.39 -20.65
C PHE A 149 4.90 -12.66 -20.01
N LEU A 150 3.98 -12.50 -19.06
CA LEU A 150 3.33 -13.62 -18.37
C LEU A 150 2.49 -14.48 -19.32
N SER A 151 1.82 -13.85 -20.29
CA SER A 151 0.99 -14.54 -21.29
C SER A 151 1.78 -15.44 -22.25
N LYS A 152 3.13 -15.40 -22.23
CA LYS A 152 3.96 -16.38 -22.94
C LYS A 152 3.98 -17.75 -22.26
N PHE A 153 3.67 -17.79 -20.96
CA PHE A 153 3.83 -18.98 -20.11
C PHE A 153 2.53 -19.41 -19.43
N PHE A 154 1.58 -18.49 -19.24
CA PHE A 154 0.35 -18.73 -18.50
C PHE A 154 -0.85 -18.08 -19.20
N LYS A 155 -2.07 -18.61 -18.99
CA LYS A 155 -3.30 -17.86 -19.23
C LYS A 155 -3.49 -16.85 -18.10
N VAL A 156 -3.54 -15.55 -18.43
CA VAL A 156 -3.51 -14.47 -17.43
C VAL A 156 -4.81 -13.70 -17.44
N ARG A 157 -5.42 -13.52 -16.26
CA ARG A 157 -6.53 -12.57 -16.06
C ARG A 157 -6.05 -11.33 -15.33
N ILE A 158 -6.44 -10.16 -15.80
CA ILE A 158 -6.13 -8.88 -15.17
C ILE A 158 -7.26 -8.51 -14.22
N VAL A 159 -6.92 -8.28 -12.94
CA VAL A 159 -7.87 -7.84 -11.93
C VAL A 159 -7.42 -6.51 -11.36
N ASN A 160 -8.21 -5.46 -11.60
CA ASN A 160 -7.96 -4.12 -11.06
C ASN A 160 -8.70 -3.92 -9.72
N GLY A 161 -8.02 -3.28 -8.77
CA GLY A 161 -8.56 -2.99 -7.45
C GLY A 161 -7.50 -2.45 -6.48
N CYS A 162 -7.88 -2.29 -5.23
CA CYS A 162 -6.99 -1.86 -4.15
C CYS A 162 -6.75 -3.02 -3.18
N CYS A 163 -5.49 -3.20 -2.77
CA CYS A 163 -5.11 -4.16 -1.74
C CYS A 163 -5.39 -3.64 -0.31
N GLY A 164 -5.89 -2.42 -0.14
CA GLY A 164 -6.21 -1.86 1.18
C GLY A 164 -5.01 -1.44 2.03
N PHE A 165 -3.77 -1.61 1.56
CA PHE A 165 -2.57 -1.24 2.32
C PHE A 165 -2.58 0.22 2.77
N SER A 166 -2.97 1.16 1.90
CA SER A 166 -3.03 2.60 2.24
C SER A 166 -3.92 2.87 3.45
N ARG A 167 -5.12 2.26 3.47
CA ARG A 167 -6.09 2.35 4.59
C ARG A 167 -5.50 1.75 5.87
N PHE A 168 -4.93 0.56 5.75
CA PHE A 168 -4.34 -0.14 6.89
C PHE A 168 -3.19 0.66 7.51
N SER A 169 -2.27 1.15 6.69
CA SER A 169 -1.07 1.86 7.14
C SER A 169 -1.36 3.19 7.86
N THR A 170 -2.56 3.77 7.67
CA THR A 170 -3.01 4.98 8.37
C THR A 170 -3.90 4.67 9.58
N GLY A 171 -4.17 3.39 9.87
CA GLY A 171 -5.00 2.96 11.01
C GLY A 171 -6.45 2.63 10.66
N ASP A 172 -6.90 2.77 9.41
CA ASP A 172 -8.23 2.35 8.95
C ASP A 172 -8.27 0.82 8.71
N VAL A 173 -8.17 0.05 9.78
CA VAL A 173 -8.12 -1.42 9.74
C VAL A 173 -9.39 -2.01 9.14
N GLU A 174 -10.56 -1.48 9.50
CA GLU A 174 -11.84 -1.97 9.01
C GLU A 174 -12.07 -1.63 7.53
N GLY A 175 -11.70 -0.43 7.09
CA GLY A 175 -11.69 -0.06 5.68
C GLY A 175 -10.76 -0.95 4.85
N ALA A 176 -9.57 -1.25 5.39
CA ALA A 176 -8.64 -2.19 4.75
C ALA A 176 -9.23 -3.61 4.65
N ARG A 177 -9.86 -4.12 5.71
CA ARG A 177 -10.51 -5.43 5.73
C ARG A 177 -11.59 -5.55 4.65
N LYS A 178 -12.42 -4.53 4.48
CA LYS A 178 -13.46 -4.50 3.43
C LYS A 178 -12.86 -4.58 2.03
N LEU A 179 -11.76 -3.89 1.78
CA LEU A 179 -11.04 -3.96 0.51
C LEU A 179 -10.40 -5.33 0.30
N ALA A 180 -9.82 -5.93 1.35
CA ALA A 180 -9.24 -7.26 1.31
C ALA A 180 -10.29 -8.34 0.96
N LEU A 181 -11.48 -8.29 1.57
CA LEU A 181 -12.60 -9.18 1.24
C LEU A 181 -13.04 -9.01 -0.22
N LYS A 182 -13.26 -7.76 -0.65
CA LYS A 182 -13.64 -7.47 -2.04
C LYS A 182 -12.59 -7.95 -3.04
N LEU A 183 -11.31 -7.87 -2.70
CA LEU A 183 -10.25 -8.42 -3.54
C LEU A 183 -10.30 -9.94 -3.56
N LYS A 184 -10.44 -10.58 -2.39
CA LYS A 184 -10.58 -12.05 -2.26
C LYS A 184 -11.71 -12.58 -3.14
N ASP A 185 -12.88 -11.93 -3.12
CA ASP A 185 -14.03 -12.32 -3.95
C ASP A 185 -13.72 -12.29 -5.44
N LYS A 186 -12.91 -11.32 -5.89
CA LYS A 186 -12.51 -11.19 -7.29
C LYS A 186 -11.45 -12.19 -7.71
N VAL A 187 -10.47 -12.47 -6.85
CA VAL A 187 -9.31 -13.31 -7.20
C VAL A 187 -9.53 -14.79 -6.90
N GLY A 188 -10.45 -15.12 -6.00
CA GLY A 188 -10.71 -16.48 -5.56
C GLY A 188 -9.45 -17.11 -4.95
N ASN A 189 -9.13 -18.32 -5.39
CA ASN A 189 -7.96 -19.10 -4.94
C ASN A 189 -6.84 -19.17 -5.98
N LYS A 190 -6.86 -18.28 -6.98
CA LYS A 190 -5.83 -18.27 -8.03
C LYS A 190 -4.58 -17.52 -7.53
N PRO A 191 -3.37 -17.94 -7.93
CA PRO A 191 -2.15 -17.19 -7.62
C PRO A 191 -2.23 -15.76 -8.18
N VAL A 192 -1.88 -14.79 -7.34
CA VAL A 192 -1.92 -13.36 -7.67
C VAL A 192 -0.51 -12.84 -7.82
N ILE A 193 -0.13 -12.44 -9.03
CA ILE A 193 1.12 -11.73 -9.31
C ILE A 193 0.83 -10.24 -9.29
N THR A 194 1.55 -9.47 -8.48
CA THR A 194 1.40 -8.01 -8.42
C THR A 194 2.68 -7.30 -8.79
N LEU A 195 2.55 -6.12 -9.40
CA LEU A 195 3.68 -5.25 -9.76
C LEU A 195 4.15 -4.38 -8.59
N GLN A 196 3.52 -4.50 -7.42
CA GLN A 196 3.78 -3.64 -6.27
C GLN A 196 4.11 -4.47 -5.04
N SER A 197 5.36 -4.38 -4.57
CA SER A 197 5.88 -5.09 -3.40
C SER A 197 5.06 -4.83 -2.13
N ASN A 198 4.56 -3.60 -1.94
CA ASN A 198 3.71 -3.26 -0.79
C ASN A 198 2.39 -4.03 -0.79
N CYS A 199 1.75 -4.19 -1.96
CA CYS A 199 0.54 -5.01 -2.05
C CYS A 199 0.85 -6.49 -1.90
N ALA A 200 1.96 -7.01 -2.48
CA ALA A 200 2.36 -8.41 -2.31
C ALA A 200 2.57 -8.74 -0.83
N SER A 201 3.36 -7.92 -0.15
CA SER A 201 3.66 -8.07 1.28
C SER A 201 2.40 -7.98 2.13
N PHE A 202 1.57 -6.97 1.90
CA PHE A 202 0.34 -6.79 2.68
C PHE A 202 -0.69 -7.90 2.44
N MET A 203 -0.84 -8.40 1.21
CA MET A 203 -1.71 -9.54 0.91
C MET A 203 -1.26 -10.81 1.62
N LYS A 204 0.05 -11.04 1.78
CA LYS A 204 0.58 -12.17 2.58
C LYS A 204 0.21 -12.04 4.06
N ASP A 205 0.14 -10.82 4.57
CA ASP A 205 -0.26 -10.55 5.97
C ASP A 205 -1.77 -10.63 6.21
N TYR A 206 -2.61 -10.71 5.15
CA TYR A 206 -4.07 -10.79 5.30
C TYR A 206 -4.51 -11.94 6.22
N GLN A 207 -3.80 -13.06 6.20
CA GLN A 207 -4.14 -14.20 7.06
C GLN A 207 -4.00 -13.82 8.55
N SER A 208 -2.93 -13.10 8.90
CA SER A 208 -2.67 -12.66 10.27
C SER A 208 -3.66 -11.59 10.72
N TYR A 209 -3.93 -10.59 9.86
CA TYR A 209 -4.77 -9.45 10.23
C TYR A 209 -6.27 -9.69 10.08
N PHE A 210 -6.69 -10.46 9.07
CA PHE A 210 -8.09 -10.56 8.65
C PHE A 210 -8.60 -12.00 8.55
N GLY A 211 -7.74 -13.02 8.68
CA GLY A 211 -8.11 -14.42 8.43
C GLY A 211 -8.44 -14.70 6.95
N ILE A 212 -7.91 -13.89 6.03
CA ILE A 212 -8.14 -14.03 4.59
C ILE A 212 -6.86 -14.55 3.96
N ASN A 213 -6.97 -15.62 3.16
CA ASN A 213 -5.82 -16.17 2.45
C ASN A 213 -5.82 -15.76 0.96
N ILE A 214 -4.74 -15.11 0.52
CA ILE A 214 -4.44 -14.86 -0.89
C ILE A 214 -2.99 -15.28 -1.12
N GLU A 215 -2.79 -16.13 -2.12
CA GLU A 215 -1.45 -16.52 -2.55
C GLU A 215 -0.89 -15.43 -3.47
N ALA A 216 -0.14 -14.48 -2.89
CA ALA A 216 0.38 -13.32 -3.58
C ALA A 216 1.89 -13.38 -3.79
N TYR A 217 2.34 -12.99 -4.98
CA TYR A 217 3.73 -12.91 -5.39
C TYR A 217 4.05 -11.53 -5.94
N ASP A 218 5.25 -11.05 -5.63
CA ASP A 218 5.81 -9.88 -6.31
C ASP A 218 6.29 -10.30 -7.70
N PHE A 219 6.15 -9.41 -8.67
CA PHE A 219 6.68 -9.59 -10.02
C PHE A 219 8.20 -9.40 -10.07
N ALA A 220 8.75 -8.60 -9.15
CA ALA A 220 10.18 -8.29 -9.05
C ALA A 220 11.00 -9.38 -8.34
#